data_AF-A0A956HB01-F1
#
_entry.id   AF-A0A956HB01-F1
#
_cell.length_a   1.000
_cell.length_b   1.000
_cell.length_c   1.000
_cell.angle_alpha   90.00
_cell.angle_beta   90.00
_cell.angle_gamma   90.00
#
_symmetry.space_group_name_H-M   'P 1'
#
loop_
_entity.id
_entity.type
_entity.pdbx_description
1 polymer ?
#
loop_
_entity_poly.entity_id
_entity_poly.type
_entity_poly.pdbx_seq_one_letter_code
_entity_poly.pdbx_strand_id
1 'polypeptide(L)'
;GDWAFHCHKSHHTMNPMGHEIPNAMGANLEQVEQKIRALLPGYMAMGQTGMADMQDMAGHMPGPENTLPMMGGRGPFGNVEMGGMFTILKVRDELPRGYDQDPGWYQYPEGTRAWKVE
;
A
#
# COMPACT_ATOMS: atom_id res chain seq x y z
N GLY A 1 -19.55 -6.37 -5.00
CA GLY A 1 -18.09 -6.45 -5.18
C GLY A 1 -17.38 -5.32 -4.46
N ASP A 2 -16.06 -5.42 -4.35
CA ASP A 2 -15.19 -4.36 -3.83
C ASP A 2 -14.43 -3.73 -4.99
N TRP A 3 -14.60 -2.43 -5.19
CA TRP A 3 -14.13 -1.74 -6.39
C TRP A 3 -13.09 -0.69 -6.05
N ALA A 4 -11.91 -0.77 -6.67
CA ALA A 4 -10.94 0.31 -6.59
C ALA A 4 -11.53 1.57 -7.24
N PHE A 5 -11.57 2.66 -6.48
CA PHE A 5 -11.98 3.97 -6.96
C PHE A 5 -10.89 4.97 -6.64
N HIS A 6 -10.27 5.53 -7.67
CA HIS A 6 -9.11 6.38 -7.48
C HIS A 6 -8.91 7.36 -8.63
N CYS A 7 -8.07 8.37 -8.44
CA CYS A 7 -7.64 9.22 -9.53
C CYS A 7 -6.75 8.45 -10.51
N HIS A 8 -6.99 8.59 -11.82
CA HIS A 8 -6.22 7.89 -12.85
C HIS A 8 -4.79 8.46 -13.05
N LYS A 9 -4.45 9.60 -12.42
CA LYS A 9 -3.06 10.09 -12.39
C LYS A 9 -2.30 9.29 -11.35
N SER A 10 -1.32 8.50 -11.80
CA SER A 10 -0.59 7.54 -10.95
C SER A 10 0.07 8.17 -9.72
N HIS A 11 0.48 9.44 -9.78
CA HIS A 11 1.06 10.12 -8.62
C HIS A 11 0.01 10.59 -7.60
N HIS A 12 -1.28 10.66 -7.95
CA HIS A 12 -2.35 11.04 -7.01
C HIS A 12 -2.78 9.89 -6.10
N THR A 13 -2.48 8.64 -6.47
CA THR A 13 -2.68 7.46 -5.60
C THR A 13 -1.49 7.22 -4.67
N MET A 14 -0.55 8.17 -4.63
CA MET A 14 0.66 8.14 -3.83
C MET A 14 0.67 9.42 -3.00
N ASN A 15 0.70 9.31 -1.67
CA ASN A 15 0.92 10.43 -0.73
C ASN A 15 2.37 10.96 -0.77
N PRO A 16 3.26 10.86 0.26
CA PRO A 16 4.58 11.48 0.16
C PRO A 16 5.49 10.76 -0.84
N MET A 17 5.53 11.28 -2.07
CA MET A 17 6.57 10.97 -3.05
C MET A 17 7.45 12.19 -3.26
N GLY A 18 8.76 12.00 -3.15
CA GLY A 18 9.72 13.03 -3.49
C GLY A 18 9.85 13.17 -5.01
N HIS A 19 9.96 14.40 -5.50
CA HIS A 19 10.44 14.66 -6.85
C HIS A 19 11.98 14.73 -6.84
N GLU A 20 12.60 14.51 -8.00
CA GLU A 20 14.06 14.62 -8.21
C GLU A 20 14.92 13.63 -7.40
N ILE A 21 14.30 12.67 -6.73
CA ILE A 21 15.01 11.53 -6.11
C ILE A 21 15.15 10.42 -7.16
N PRO A 22 16.37 9.88 -7.37
CA PRO A 22 16.57 8.74 -8.27
C PRO A 22 15.70 7.55 -7.88
N ASN A 23 15.13 6.88 -8.89
CA ASN A 23 14.36 5.65 -8.69
C ASN A 23 15.31 4.49 -8.37
N ALA A 24 15.18 3.91 -7.17
CA ALA A 24 15.99 2.79 -6.71
C ALA A 24 15.43 1.40 -7.11
N MET A 25 14.30 1.34 -7.82
CA MET A 25 13.69 0.09 -8.24
C MET A 25 14.67 -0.80 -9.00
N GLY A 26 14.85 -2.03 -8.52
CA GLY A 26 15.77 -3.03 -9.08
C GLY A 26 17.25 -2.81 -8.79
N ALA A 27 17.64 -1.73 -8.09
CA ALA A 27 19.02 -1.54 -7.65
C ALA A 27 19.34 -2.45 -6.47
N ASN A 28 20.59 -2.94 -6.36
CA ASN A 28 21.09 -3.57 -5.14
C ASN A 28 21.77 -2.52 -4.24
N LEU A 29 21.14 -2.21 -3.11
CA LEU A 29 21.58 -1.21 -2.14
C LEU A 29 22.24 -1.81 -0.88
N GLU A 30 22.36 -3.14 -0.76
CA GLU A 30 22.85 -3.80 0.47
C GLU A 30 24.21 -3.26 0.95
N GLN A 31 25.17 -3.14 0.03
CA GLN A 31 26.51 -2.64 0.37
C GLN A 31 26.51 -1.15 0.70
N VAL A 32 25.62 -0.38 0.07
CA VAL A 32 25.48 1.06 0.31
C VAL A 32 24.84 1.27 1.69
N GLU A 33 23.80 0.51 2.01
CA GLU A 33 23.15 0.51 3.31
C GLU A 33 24.12 0.20 4.44
N GLN A 34 24.93 -0.86 4.31
CA GLN A 34 25.95 -1.22 5.31
C GLN A 34 26.93 -0.06 5.59
N LYS A 35 27.39 0.62 4.53
CA LYS A 35 28.29 1.76 4.66
C LYS A 35 27.61 2.96 5.33
N ILE A 36 26.36 3.26 4.97
CA ILE A 36 25.61 4.38 5.58
C ILE A 36 25.29 4.07 7.05
N ARG A 37 24.92 2.84 7.39
CA ARG A 37 24.63 2.41 8.76
C ARG A 37 25.82 2.60 9.72
N ALA A 38 27.05 2.53 9.23
CA ALA A 38 28.24 2.83 10.03
C ALA A 38 28.30 4.28 10.51
N LEU A 39 27.64 5.21 9.80
CA LEU A 39 27.54 6.63 10.16
C LEU A 39 26.19 6.97 10.79
N LEU A 40 25.11 6.32 10.35
CA LEU A 40 23.74 6.52 10.81
C LEU A 40 23.10 5.16 11.15
N PRO A 41 23.20 4.68 12.40
CA PRO A 41 22.82 3.31 12.79
C PRO A 41 21.35 2.92 12.56
N GLY A 42 20.46 3.90 12.34
CA GLY A 42 19.04 3.69 12.03
C GLY A 42 18.69 3.73 10.54
N TYR A 43 19.66 3.88 9.64
CA TYR A 43 19.39 3.94 8.20
C TYR A 43 18.93 2.58 7.66
N MET A 44 17.89 2.61 6.84
CA MET A 44 17.40 1.46 6.09
C MET A 44 17.26 1.84 4.62
N ALA A 45 17.81 1.02 3.73
CA ALA A 45 17.59 1.20 2.30
C ALA A 45 16.14 0.82 1.97
N MET A 46 15.56 1.58 1.05
CA MET A 46 14.12 1.58 0.81
C MET A 46 13.84 1.78 -0.68
N GLY A 47 12.78 1.15 -1.20
CA GLY A 47 12.31 1.33 -2.58
C GLY A 47 13.00 0.48 -3.66
N GLN A 48 13.70 -0.60 -3.29
CA GLN A 48 14.33 -1.52 -4.27
C GLN A 48 13.32 -2.42 -5.00
N THR A 49 12.21 -2.73 -4.34
CA THR A 49 11.26 -3.80 -4.68
C THR A 49 9.83 -3.29 -4.88
N GLY A 50 9.58 -2.02 -4.59
CA GLY A 50 8.29 -1.38 -4.78
C GLY A 50 7.79 -0.71 -3.51
N MET A 51 6.51 -0.32 -3.53
CA MET A 51 5.88 0.36 -2.42
C MET A 51 5.29 -0.62 -1.40
N ALA A 52 5.07 -1.88 -1.78
CA ALA A 52 4.74 -2.99 -0.89
C ALA A 52 5.66 -3.04 0.33
N ASP A 53 6.96 -3.18 0.09
CA ASP A 53 7.98 -3.33 1.12
C ASP A 53 8.03 -2.10 2.03
N MET A 54 7.77 -0.91 1.48
CA MET A 54 7.71 0.34 2.24
C MET A 54 6.56 0.34 3.25
N GLN A 55 5.43 -0.29 2.91
CA GLN A 55 4.28 -0.37 3.81
C GLN A 55 4.51 -1.35 4.95
N ASP A 56 5.17 -2.49 4.69
CA ASP A 56 5.52 -3.44 5.75
C ASP A 56 6.45 -2.80 6.78
N MET A 57 7.35 -1.91 6.33
CA MET A 57 8.25 -1.17 7.21
C MET A 57 7.57 -0.01 7.96
N ALA A 58 6.47 0.55 7.42
CA ALA A 58 5.72 1.64 8.06
C ALA A 58 5.12 1.24 9.42
N GLY A 59 4.84 -0.06 9.64
CA GLY A 59 4.40 -0.57 10.95
C GLY A 59 5.47 -0.48 12.04
N HIS A 60 6.74 -0.35 11.66
CA HIS A 60 7.90 -0.31 12.55
C HIS A 60 8.58 1.06 12.61
N MET A 61 8.15 2.01 11.77
CA MET A 61 8.71 3.36 11.67
C MET A 61 7.61 4.40 11.88
N PRO A 62 7.64 5.16 12.99
CA PRO A 62 6.75 6.29 13.17
C PRO A 62 6.99 7.32 12.07
N GLY A 63 5.99 7.56 11.22
CA GLY A 63 6.01 8.65 10.25
C GLY A 63 5.83 10.01 10.94
N PRO A 64 6.11 11.13 10.24
CA PRO A 64 5.84 12.46 10.77
C PRO A 64 4.34 12.66 11.03
N GLU A 65 3.98 13.34 12.13
CA GLU A 65 2.58 13.46 12.61
C GLU A 65 1.58 13.94 11.55
N ASN A 66 2.00 14.83 10.64
CA ASN A 66 1.14 15.41 9.61
C ASN A 66 1.31 14.77 8.22
N THR A 67 1.65 13.48 8.18
CA THR A 67 1.83 12.73 6.92
C THR A 67 0.69 11.76 6.73
N LEU A 68 -0.03 11.88 5.61
CA LEU A 68 -1.03 10.89 5.23
C LEU A 68 -0.37 9.53 4.98
N PRO A 69 -0.96 8.42 5.46
CA PRO A 69 -0.39 7.10 5.27
C PRO A 69 -0.26 6.76 3.79
N MET A 70 0.84 6.12 3.40
CA MET A 70 1.07 5.62 2.05
C MET A 70 0.27 4.33 1.76
N MET A 71 -0.71 3.99 2.61
CA MET A 71 -1.36 2.68 2.66
C MET A 71 -2.87 2.83 2.87
N GLY A 72 -3.64 2.20 1.98
CA GLY A 72 -5.11 2.25 1.92
C GLY A 72 -5.81 1.19 2.78
N GLY A 73 -5.07 0.51 3.64
CA GLY A 73 -5.53 -0.59 4.48
C GLY A 73 -5.02 -1.95 4.02
N ARG A 74 -5.45 -3.00 4.74
CA ARG A 74 -5.24 -4.40 4.36
C ARG A 74 -6.50 -4.93 3.70
N GLY A 75 -6.38 -5.34 2.43
CA GLY A 75 -7.44 -6.00 1.68
C GLY A 75 -7.55 -7.49 1.99
N PRO A 76 -8.48 -8.21 1.34
CA PRO A 76 -8.70 -9.64 1.57
C PRO A 76 -7.53 -10.52 1.09
N PHE A 77 -6.59 -9.97 0.32
CA PHE A 77 -5.46 -10.71 -0.27
C PHE A 77 -4.09 -10.12 0.06
N GLY A 78 -4.01 -9.10 0.91
CA GLY A 78 -2.74 -8.45 1.22
C GLY A 78 -2.88 -6.95 1.44
N ASN A 79 -1.76 -6.26 1.50
CA ASN A 79 -1.73 -4.82 1.67
C ASN A 79 -2.25 -4.12 0.42
N VAL A 80 -2.96 -3.00 0.62
CA VAL A 80 -3.36 -2.12 -0.49
C VAL A 80 -2.30 -1.06 -0.65
N GLU A 81 -1.44 -1.27 -1.65
CA GLU A 81 -0.24 -0.48 -1.94
C GLU A 81 -0.49 0.95 -2.46
N MET A 82 -1.73 1.41 -2.36
CA MET A 82 -2.17 2.72 -2.80
C MET A 82 -2.62 3.55 -1.60
N GLY A 83 -2.31 4.83 -1.63
CA GLY A 83 -2.79 5.82 -0.68
C GLY A 83 -3.45 7.01 -1.39
N GLY A 84 -3.44 8.17 -0.73
CA GLY A 84 -3.91 9.44 -1.28
C GLY A 84 -5.34 9.39 -1.79
N MET A 85 -5.52 9.70 -3.07
CA MET A 85 -6.83 9.69 -3.73
C MET A 85 -7.22 8.28 -4.18
N PHE A 86 -7.12 7.31 -3.27
CA PHE A 86 -7.57 5.93 -3.46
C PHE A 86 -8.60 5.57 -2.39
N THR A 87 -9.64 4.86 -2.80
CA THR A 87 -10.59 4.22 -1.89
C THR A 87 -11.11 2.92 -2.49
N ILE A 88 -11.73 2.08 -1.66
CA ILE A 88 -12.45 0.88 -2.09
C ILE A 88 -13.93 1.13 -1.91
N LEU A 89 -14.65 1.24 -3.01
CA LEU A 89 -16.10 1.32 -3.01
C LEU A 89 -16.68 -0.09 -2.83
N LYS A 90 -17.34 -0.31 -1.68
CA LYS A 90 -18.00 -1.58 -1.36
C LYS A 90 -19.44 -1.55 -1.87
N VAL A 91 -19.73 -2.35 -2.89
CA VAL A 91 -21.06 -2.49 -3.48
C VAL A 91 -21.65 -3.84 -3.04
N ARG A 92 -22.89 -3.84 -2.53
CA ARG A 92 -23.62 -5.02 -2.06
C ARG A 92 -25.02 -5.00 -2.66
N ASP A 93 -25.58 -6.20 -2.91
CA ASP A 93 -26.93 -6.34 -3.45
C ASP A 93 -27.98 -5.89 -2.42
N GLU A 94 -27.70 -6.19 -1.15
CA GLU A 94 -28.49 -5.75 0.00
C GLU A 94 -27.56 -5.12 1.05
N LEU A 95 -27.98 -3.98 1.59
CA LEU A 95 -27.38 -3.37 2.78
C LEU A 95 -28.43 -3.30 3.88
N PRO A 96 -28.08 -3.59 5.15
CA PRO A 96 -28.98 -3.38 6.27
C PRO A 96 -29.57 -1.96 6.26
N ARG A 97 -30.87 -1.82 6.59
CA ARG A 97 -31.48 -0.49 6.72
C ARG A 97 -30.76 0.28 7.82
N GLY A 98 -30.30 1.49 7.51
CA GLY A 98 -29.54 2.32 8.45
C GLY A 98 -28.05 1.96 8.56
N TYR A 99 -27.51 1.25 7.56
CA TYR A 99 -26.10 0.87 7.48
C TYR A 99 -25.14 2.01 7.90
N ASP A 100 -24.45 1.80 9.03
CA ASP A 100 -23.51 2.72 9.68
C ASP A 100 -22.14 2.10 9.97
N GLN A 101 -21.92 0.84 9.59
CA GLN A 101 -20.72 0.03 9.88
C GLN A 101 -20.23 -0.69 8.63
N ASP A 102 -18.91 -0.86 8.43
CA ASP A 102 -18.31 -1.59 7.30
C ASP A 102 -19.00 -2.96 7.03
N PRO A 103 -19.43 -3.32 5.81
CA PRO A 103 -20.13 -4.58 5.54
C PRO A 103 -19.15 -5.75 5.40
N GLY A 104 -17.86 -5.53 5.70
CA GLY A 104 -16.77 -6.48 5.48
C GLY A 104 -16.32 -6.55 4.02
N TRP A 105 -15.49 -7.54 3.71
CA TRP A 105 -15.04 -7.84 2.34
C TRP A 105 -16.11 -8.61 1.56
N TYR A 106 -16.14 -8.39 0.25
CA TYR A 106 -17.05 -9.08 -0.65
C TYR A 106 -16.78 -10.58 -0.62
N GLN A 107 -17.85 -11.35 -0.43
CA GLN A 107 -17.79 -12.81 -0.46
C GLN A 107 -17.85 -13.27 -1.91
N TYR A 108 -16.74 -13.76 -2.42
CA TYR A 108 -16.65 -14.29 -3.78
C TYR A 108 -17.47 -15.57 -3.88
N PRO A 109 -18.29 -15.74 -4.95
CA PRO A 109 -18.95 -17.00 -5.20
C PRO A 109 -17.95 -18.15 -5.33
N GLU A 110 -18.40 -19.36 -5.00
CA GLU A 110 -17.56 -20.55 -5.11
C GLU A 110 -17.06 -20.73 -6.55
N GLY A 111 -15.78 -21.05 -6.70
CA GLY A 111 -15.15 -21.27 -8.00
C GLY A 111 -14.83 -20.01 -8.82
N THR A 112 -15.17 -18.79 -8.37
CA THR A 112 -14.88 -17.56 -9.15
C THR A 112 -13.57 -16.87 -8.79
N ARG A 113 -12.95 -17.24 -7.67
CA ARG A 113 -11.67 -16.68 -7.25
C ARG A 113 -10.55 -17.32 -8.05
N ALA A 114 -9.65 -16.52 -8.62
CA ALA A 114 -8.45 -17.02 -9.27
C ALA A 114 -7.58 -17.83 -8.29
N TRP A 115 -6.93 -18.87 -8.80
CA TRP A 115 -5.93 -19.66 -8.09
C TRP A 115 -4.65 -19.74 -8.92
N LYS A 116 -3.53 -20.00 -8.26
CA LYS A 116 -2.27 -20.24 -8.94
C LYS A 116 -2.41 -21.51 -9.81
N VAL A 117 -2.13 -21.38 -11.10
CA VAL A 117 -1.96 -22.53 -12.00
C VAL A 117 -0.49 -22.93 -11.93
N GLU A 118 -0.22 -24.23 -11.76
CA GLU A 118 1.16 -24.77 -11.79
C GLU A 118 1.75 -24.75 -13.20
#